data_AF-A0AAV9IYM6-F1
#
_entry.id   AF-A0AAV9IYM6-F1
#
_cell.length_a   1.000
_cell.length_b   1.000
_cell.length_c   1.000
_cell.angle_alpha   90.00
_cell.angle_beta   90.00
_cell.angle_gamma   90.00
#
_symmetry.space_group_name_H-M   'P 1'
#
loop_
_entity.id
_entity.type
_entity.pdbx_description
1 polymer ?
#
loop_
_entity_poly.entity_id
_entity_poly.type
_entity_poly.pdbx_seq_one_letter_code
_entity_poly.pdbx_strand_id
1 'polypeptide(L)'
;MQCPAFVSLVGTFWGRPVLTPSTDVSRRPAPGVCSLQLKTPNLTVTANPGEPPESIIRRFKREMIKSGVLQEAKRRQFFETTTERRKRSRELSARRIRLANLRRNSGIP
;
A
#
# COMPACT_ATOMS: atom_id res chain seq x y z
N MET A 1 -31.63 11.39 -59.14
CA MET A 1 -30.49 12.02 -59.85
C MET A 1 -29.38 12.19 -58.83
N GLN A 2 -28.62 11.13 -58.55
CA GLN A 2 -27.45 10.66 -59.32
C GLN A 2 -26.33 11.71 -59.32
N CYS A 3 -25.34 11.48 -58.44
CA CYS A 3 -23.87 11.55 -58.59
C CYS A 3 -23.24 12.57 -59.57
N PRO A 4 -22.00 13.08 -59.34
CA PRO A 4 -20.88 12.23 -58.89
C PRO A 4 -19.78 12.82 -57.99
N ALA A 5 -19.01 11.86 -57.50
CA ALA A 5 -17.75 11.96 -56.78
C ALA A 5 -16.58 12.43 -57.68
N PHE A 6 -15.61 13.11 -57.07
CA PHE A 6 -14.21 13.22 -57.48
C PHE A 6 -13.43 13.72 -56.24
N VAL A 7 -12.95 12.87 -55.34
CA VAL A 7 -11.69 12.11 -55.34
C VAL A 7 -10.44 12.98 -55.55
N SER A 8 -9.50 12.80 -54.61
CA SER A 8 -8.07 13.20 -54.61
C SER A 8 -7.76 14.66 -54.24
N LEU A 9 -6.72 14.98 -53.48
CA LEU A 9 -5.72 14.29 -52.66
C LEU A 9 -4.89 15.45 -52.03
N VAL A 10 -4.18 15.17 -50.94
CA VAL A 10 -3.04 15.94 -50.39
C VAL A 10 -3.39 17.09 -49.43
N GLY A 11 -3.16 16.82 -48.15
CA GLY A 11 -3.16 17.83 -47.08
C GLY A 11 -2.66 17.25 -45.76
N THR A 12 -1.37 16.90 -45.73
CA THR A 12 -0.46 16.97 -44.56
C THR A 12 -1.16 17.10 -43.20
N PHE A 13 -1.43 16.02 -42.47
CA PHE A 13 -0.50 15.36 -41.54
C PHE A 13 0.52 16.31 -40.87
N TRP A 14 0.12 17.30 -40.06
CA TRP A 14 1.01 17.86 -39.03
C TRP A 14 0.18 18.47 -37.88
N GLY A 15 0.43 18.00 -36.65
CA GLY A 15 0.25 18.85 -35.47
C GLY A 15 -0.89 18.55 -34.50
N ARG A 16 -1.15 17.29 -34.12
CA ARG A 16 -1.74 17.01 -32.79
C ARG A 16 -0.60 16.71 -31.82
N PRO A 17 -0.27 17.59 -30.86
CA PRO A 17 0.62 17.19 -29.78
C PRO A 17 -0.14 16.20 -28.91
N VAL A 18 0.21 14.91 -29.05
CA VAL A 18 -0.14 13.93 -28.03
C VAL A 18 0.62 14.37 -26.79
N LEU A 19 -0.11 14.77 -25.75
CA LEU A 19 0.45 14.88 -24.42
C LEU A 19 0.89 13.47 -24.03
N THR A 20 2.16 13.15 -24.24
CA THR A 20 2.76 12.01 -23.60
C THR A 20 2.71 12.32 -22.10
N PRO A 21 2.16 11.44 -21.25
CA PRO A 21 2.49 11.52 -19.85
C PRO A 21 3.98 11.21 -19.81
N SER A 22 4.79 12.25 -19.65
CA SER A 22 6.18 12.12 -19.22
C SER A 22 6.14 11.27 -17.96
N THR A 23 6.38 9.98 -18.13
CA THR A 23 6.76 9.11 -17.04
C THR A 23 8.10 9.67 -16.61
N ASP A 24 8.05 10.55 -15.61
CA ASP A 24 9.22 10.95 -14.85
C ASP A 24 9.78 9.68 -14.19
N VAL A 25 10.65 9.00 -14.94
CA VAL A 25 11.45 7.86 -14.49
C VAL A 25 12.61 8.36 -13.61
N SER A 26 12.58 9.61 -13.14
CA SER A 26 13.64 10.22 -12.35
C SER A 26 13.51 10.04 -10.84
N ARG A 27 12.71 9.06 -10.37
CA ARG A 27 12.81 8.55 -8.99
C ARG A 27 12.94 7.04 -8.96
N ARG A 28 13.96 6.48 -9.63
CA ARG A 28 14.45 5.14 -9.28
C ARG A 28 15.34 5.29 -8.04
N PRO A 29 14.96 4.79 -6.86
CA PRO A 29 15.91 4.68 -5.76
C PRO A 29 17.04 3.72 -6.19
N ALA A 30 18.28 4.09 -5.91
CA ALA A 30 19.46 3.31 -6.26
C ALA A 30 19.32 1.85 -5.76
N PRO A 31 19.67 0.83 -6.58
CA PRO A 31 19.78 -0.53 -6.11
C PRO A 31 20.98 -0.61 -5.15
N GLY A 32 20.72 -0.76 -3.86
CA GLY A 32 21.80 -0.87 -2.86
C GLY A 32 21.51 -0.20 -1.53
N VAL A 33 20.47 0.63 -1.45
CA VAL A 33 19.94 1.10 -0.16
C VAL A 33 18.52 0.59 -0.02
N CYS A 34 18.40 -0.64 0.46
CA CYS A 34 17.27 -1.01 1.29
C CYS A 34 17.33 -0.07 2.50
N SER A 35 16.76 1.14 2.38
CA SER A 35 16.56 2.02 3.51
C SER A 35 15.60 1.30 4.46
N LEU A 36 16.17 0.47 5.32
CA LEU A 36 15.52 -0.07 6.49
C LEU A 36 15.37 1.10 7.46
N GLN A 37 14.54 2.08 7.11
CA GLN A 37 13.93 2.95 8.09
C GLN A 37 13.11 2.02 8.99
N LEU A 38 13.71 1.60 10.10
CA LEU A 38 13.04 1.02 11.23
C LEU A 38 12.14 2.12 11.79
N LYS A 39 10.96 2.28 11.17
CA LYS A 39 9.88 3.09 11.70
C LYS A 39 9.17 2.28 12.80
N THR A 40 9.93 1.74 13.74
CA THR A 40 9.37 1.02 14.88
C THR A 40 9.12 2.03 15.98
N PRO A 41 7.86 2.27 16.39
CA PRO A 41 7.61 3.07 17.57
C PRO A 41 8.14 2.32 18.79
N ASN A 42 8.97 2.99 19.57
CA ASN A 42 9.31 2.61 20.94
C ASN A 42 8.01 2.41 21.74
N LEU A 43 7.74 1.16 22.13
CA LEU A 43 6.57 0.77 22.91
C LEU A 43 6.83 1.00 24.39
N THR A 44 6.17 2.01 24.97
CA THR A 44 6.21 2.28 26.41
C THR A 44 4.82 2.10 27.00
N VAL A 45 4.69 1.26 28.02
CA VAL A 45 3.44 1.09 28.79
C VAL A 45 3.73 1.41 30.24
N THR A 46 3.15 2.49 30.74
CA THR A 46 3.21 2.85 32.16
C THR A 46 2.09 2.16 32.92
N ALA A 47 2.40 1.68 34.12
CA ALA A 47 1.44 1.12 35.05
C ALA A 47 0.96 2.21 36.00
N ASN A 48 -0.36 2.28 36.23
CA ASN A 48 -0.89 3.15 37.28
C ASN A 48 -0.93 2.39 38.62
N PRO A 49 -0.72 3.06 39.76
CA PRO A 49 -0.83 2.42 41.06
C PRO A 49 -2.26 1.94 41.31
N GLY A 50 -2.42 0.66 41.64
CA GLY A 50 -3.73 0.04 41.93
C GLY A 50 -4.35 -0.75 40.76
N GLU A 51 -3.68 -0.87 39.61
CA GLU A 51 -4.17 -1.70 38.51
C GLU A 51 -3.79 -3.18 38.67
N PRO A 52 -4.68 -4.12 38.34
CA PRO A 52 -4.32 -5.53 38.34
C PRO A 52 -3.28 -5.81 37.24
N PRO A 53 -2.27 -6.68 37.51
CA PRO A 53 -1.17 -6.95 36.58
C PRO A 53 -1.65 -7.47 35.22
N GLU A 54 -2.76 -8.22 35.21
CA GLU A 54 -3.40 -8.73 34.00
C GLU A 54 -3.86 -7.62 33.04
N SER A 55 -4.30 -6.47 33.57
CA SER A 55 -4.71 -5.33 32.75
C SER A 55 -3.52 -4.72 32.01
N ILE A 56 -2.38 -4.60 32.71
CA ILE A 56 -1.13 -4.07 32.15
C ILE A 56 -0.63 -4.97 31.02
N ILE A 57 -0.61 -6.29 31.25
CA ILE A 57 -0.22 -7.29 30.24
C ILE A 57 -1.13 -7.22 29.01
N ARG A 58 -2.45 -7.06 29.19
CA ARG A 58 -3.40 -6.92 28.08
C ARG A 58 -3.16 -5.65 27.27
N ARG A 59 -2.85 -4.52 27.91
CA ARG A 59 -2.51 -3.27 27.20
C ARG A 59 -1.21 -3.42 26.43
N PHE A 60 -0.18 -3.99 27.06
CA PHE A 60 1.08 -4.27 26.40
C PHE A 60 0.90 -5.15 25.16
N LYS A 61 0.15 -6.26 25.26
CA LYS A 61 -0.14 -7.14 24.11
C LYS A 61 -0.86 -6.39 22.99
N ARG A 62 -1.82 -5.52 23.32
CA ARG A 62 -2.52 -4.68 22.33
C ARG A 62 -1.58 -3.71 21.63
N GLU A 63 -0.76 -2.99 22.38
CA GLU A 63 0.21 -2.03 21.81
C GLU A 63 1.29 -2.74 20.98
N MET A 64 1.76 -3.92 21.41
CA MET A 64 2.68 -4.77 20.64
C MET A 64 2.08 -5.24 19.31
N ILE A 65 0.81 -5.62 19.28
CA ILE A 65 0.11 -6.02 18.05
C ILE A 65 -0.14 -4.81 17.16
N LYS A 66 -0.56 -3.68 17.74
CA LYS A 66 -0.88 -2.43 17.04
C LYS A 66 0.34 -1.81 16.37
N SER A 67 1.48 -1.79 17.06
CA SER A 67 2.76 -1.35 16.50
C SER A 67 3.28 -2.25 15.39
N GLY A 68 2.83 -3.51 15.34
CA GLY A 68 3.21 -4.44 14.27
C GLY A 68 4.66 -4.90 14.32
N VAL A 69 5.40 -4.64 15.42
CA VAL A 69 6.85 -4.94 15.54
C VAL A 69 7.15 -6.41 15.25
N LEU A 70 6.34 -7.34 15.77
CA LEU A 70 6.50 -8.77 15.50
C LEU A 70 6.20 -9.14 14.04
N GLN A 71 5.23 -8.48 13.41
CA GLN A 71 4.90 -8.71 12.00
C GLN A 71 6.01 -8.18 11.09
N GLU A 72 6.58 -7.03 11.44
CA GLU A 72 7.74 -6.48 10.74
C GLU A 72 8.98 -7.35 10.91
N ALA A 73 9.26 -7.82 12.12
CA ALA A 73 10.38 -8.72 12.38
C ALA A 73 10.27 -9.98 11.53
N LYS A 74 9.11 -10.66 11.54
CA LYS A 74 8.85 -11.84 10.70
C LYS A 74 9.00 -11.55 9.21
N ARG A 75 8.54 -10.39 8.74
CA ARG A 75 8.70 -9.98 7.34
C ARG A 75 10.17 -9.81 6.94
N ARG A 76 11.00 -9.29 7.85
CA ARG A 76 12.41 -8.97 7.61
C ARG A 76 13.34 -10.17 7.81
N GLN A 77 12.85 -11.31 8.30
CA GLN A 77 13.65 -12.53 8.47
C GLN A 77 14.22 -13.05 7.15
N PHE A 78 13.50 -12.86 6.04
CA PHE A 78 13.93 -13.32 4.71
C PHE A 78 13.88 -12.17 3.70
N PHE A 79 14.71 -12.27 2.67
CA PHE A 79 14.67 -11.33 1.56
C PHE A 79 13.38 -11.52 0.75
N GLU A 80 12.68 -10.42 0.49
CA GLU A 80 11.46 -10.39 -0.30
C GLU A 80 11.73 -9.61 -1.59
N THR A 81 11.41 -10.20 -2.73
CA THR A 81 11.50 -9.53 -4.03
C THR A 81 10.46 -8.40 -4.15
N THR A 82 10.68 -7.47 -5.06
CA THR A 82 9.78 -6.32 -5.27
C THR A 82 8.37 -6.74 -5.68
N THR A 83 8.23 -7.88 -6.37
CA THR A 83 6.94 -8.47 -6.77
C THR A 83 6.18 -9.01 -5.56
N GLU A 84 6.84 -9.80 -4.71
CA GLU A 84 6.24 -10.35 -3.49
C GLU A 84 5.83 -9.24 -2.52
N ARG A 85 6.65 -8.19 -2.39
CA ARG A 85 6.29 -7.00 -1.60
C ARG A 85 5.01 -6.34 -2.10
N ARG A 86 4.83 -6.22 -3.43
CA ARG A 86 3.60 -5.65 -4.04
C ARG A 86 2.39 -6.58 -3.83
N LYS A 87 2.58 -7.89 -4.00
CA LYS A 87 1.54 -8.91 -3.78
C LYS A 87 1.05 -8.87 -2.33
N ARG A 88 1.96 -8.90 -1.36
CA ARG A 88 1.67 -8.76 0.07
C ARG A 88 0.87 -7.49 0.37
N SER A 89 1.29 -6.34 -0.16
CA SER A 89 0.59 -5.08 0.09
C SER A 89 -0.86 -5.12 -0.38
N ARG A 90 -1.12 -5.70 -1.56
CA ARG A 90 -2.48 -5.87 -2.11
C ARG A 90 -3.32 -6.86 -1.30
N GLU A 91 -2.73 -7.96 -0.87
CA GLU A 91 -3.41 -8.95 -0.02
C GLU A 91 -3.77 -8.37 1.34
N LEU A 92 -2.86 -7.60 1.96
CA LEU A 92 -3.12 -6.91 3.23
C LEU A 92 -4.24 -5.87 3.10
N SER A 93 -4.25 -5.07 2.04
CA SER A 93 -5.34 -4.10 1.80
C SER A 93 -6.67 -4.82 1.55
N ALA A 94 -6.67 -5.87 0.72
CA ALA A 94 -7.87 -6.66 0.45
C ALA A 94 -8.41 -7.32 1.72
N ARG A 95 -7.53 -7.88 2.56
CA ARG A 95 -7.90 -8.45 3.86
C ARG A 95 -8.52 -7.41 4.79
N ARG A 96 -7.95 -6.20 4.87
CA ARG A 96 -8.49 -5.10 5.68
C ARG A 96 -9.89 -4.69 5.22
N ILE A 97 -10.10 -4.55 3.91
CA ILE A 97 -11.40 -4.21 3.32
C ILE A 97 -12.42 -5.32 3.61
N ARG A 98 -12.06 -6.59 3.40
CA ARG A 98 -12.94 -7.73 3.72
C ARG A 98 -13.35 -7.69 5.19
N LEU A 99 -12.41 -7.56 6.11
CA LEU A 99 -12.70 -7.50 7.54
C LEU A 99 -13.59 -6.29 7.91
N ALA A 100 -13.36 -5.13 7.30
CA ALA A 100 -14.22 -3.96 7.52
C ALA A 100 -15.64 -4.19 6.99
N ASN A 101 -15.79 -4.85 5.85
CA ASN A 101 -17.09 -5.20 5.28
C ASN A 101 -17.82 -6.22 6.15
N LEU A 102 -17.13 -7.26 6.64
CA LEU A 102 -17.70 -8.24 7.56
C LEU A 102 -18.23 -7.57 8.84
N ARG A 103 -17.48 -6.63 9.41
CA ARG A 103 -17.94 -5.86 10.61
C ARG A 103 -19.18 -5.02 10.34
N ARG A 104 -19.34 -4.50 9.12
CA ARG A 104 -20.54 -3.74 8.72
C ARG A 104 -21.73 -4.65 8.45
N ASN A 105 -21.49 -5.80 7.81
CA ASN A 105 -22.53 -6.74 7.41
C ASN A 105 -22.96 -7.70 8.53
N SER A 106 -22.20 -7.78 9.62
CA SER A 106 -22.50 -8.72 10.71
C SER A 106 -23.74 -8.37 11.53
N GLY A 107 -24.33 -7.18 11.35
CA GLY A 107 -25.71 -6.88 11.77
C GLY A 107 -26.14 -7.45 13.13
N ILE A 108 -25.24 -7.43 14.12
CA ILE A 108 -25.60 -7.74 15.50
C ILE A 108 -26.16 -6.42 16.04
N PRO A 109 -27.41 -6.36 16.52
CA PRO A 109 -27.93 -5.16 17.17
C PRO A 109 -27.02 -4.70 18.32
#